data_AF-M5JSL5-F1
#
_entry.id   AF-M5JSL5-F1
#
_cell.length_a   1.000
_cell.length_b   1.000
_cell.length_c   1.000
_cell.angle_alpha   90.00
_cell.angle_beta   90.00
_cell.angle_gamma   90.00
#
_symmetry.space_group_name_H-M   'P 1'
#
loop_
_entity.id
_entity.type
_entity.pdbx_description
1 polymer ?
#
loop_
_entity_poly.entity_id
_entity_poly.type
_entity_poly.pdbx_seq_one_letter_code
_entity_poly.pdbx_strand_id
1 'polypeptide(L)'
;MPAVRRIANPSDVKAEGTVGKFAYDTVLVSVDGVALHLWTMENAEPSKDTLDEIREAYRTMRNHRDIVYCTYSTGRPAGFWANDDIECKLPR
;
A
#
# COMPACT_ATOMS: atom_id res chain seq x y z
N MET A 1 -5.11 -16.39 -5.43
CA MET A 1 -5.15 -15.03 -4.85
C MET A 1 -3.98 -14.25 -5.42
N PRO A 2 -4.14 -13.00 -5.89
CA PRO A 2 -2.97 -12.21 -6.28
C PRO A 2 -2.05 -12.05 -5.07
N ALA A 3 -0.76 -12.30 -5.28
CA ALA A 3 0.23 -12.39 -4.22
C ALA A 3 0.60 -10.99 -3.71
N VAL A 4 0.04 -10.59 -2.57
CA VAL A 4 0.59 -9.47 -1.81
C VAL A 4 1.87 -9.97 -1.14
N ARG A 5 3.02 -9.42 -1.56
CA ARG A 5 4.34 -9.91 -1.15
C ARG A 5 5.02 -8.96 -0.17
N ARG A 6 5.54 -9.48 0.94
CA ARG A 6 6.39 -8.70 1.84
C ARG A 6 7.73 -8.38 1.18
N ILE A 7 8.18 -7.14 1.33
CA ILE A 7 9.54 -6.70 0.98
C ILE A 7 10.18 -5.92 2.14
N ALA A 8 11.48 -5.64 2.04
CA ALA A 8 12.16 -4.71 2.93
C ALA A 8 11.58 -3.30 2.78
N ASN A 9 11.51 -2.53 3.86
CA ASN A 9 11.01 -1.16 3.82
C ASN A 9 11.95 -0.27 2.98
N PRO A 10 11.48 0.29 1.86
CA PRO A 10 12.28 1.23 1.07
C PRO A 10 12.40 2.57 1.81
N SER A 11 13.59 2.91 2.28
CA SER A 11 13.81 4.06 3.19
C SER A 11 13.82 5.43 2.51
N ASP A 12 13.84 5.47 1.18
CA ASP A 12 13.92 6.68 0.35
C ASP A 12 12.63 6.98 -0.42
N VAL A 13 11.67 6.05 -0.41
CA VAL A 13 10.41 6.21 -1.12
C VAL A 13 9.40 6.96 -0.25
N LYS A 14 8.82 8.01 -0.83
CA LYS A 14 7.72 8.77 -0.23
C LYS A 14 6.39 8.11 -0.62
N ALA A 15 5.46 8.08 0.32
CA ALA A 15 4.08 7.68 0.04
C ALA A 15 3.35 8.76 -0.75
N GLU A 16 2.47 8.37 -1.65
CA GLU A 16 1.59 9.27 -2.38
C GLU A 16 0.31 9.59 -1.61
N GLY A 17 -0.11 8.72 -0.69
CA GLY A 17 -1.29 8.91 0.14
C GLY A 17 -1.53 7.77 1.12
N THR A 18 -2.76 7.69 1.64
CA THR A 18 -3.21 6.62 2.52
C THR A 18 -4.44 5.88 1.98
N VAL A 19 -4.54 4.59 2.28
CA VAL A 19 -5.72 3.75 2.05
C VAL A 19 -6.06 3.03 3.35
N GLY A 20 -7.16 3.42 3.98
CA GLY A 20 -7.42 3.04 5.37
C GLY A 20 -6.29 3.53 6.29
N LYS A 21 -5.62 2.62 6.99
CA LYS A 21 -4.48 2.93 7.86
C LYS A 21 -3.10 2.76 7.19
N PHE A 22 -3.07 2.32 5.94
CA PHE A 22 -1.83 2.02 5.22
C PHE A 22 -1.40 3.22 4.40
N ALA A 23 -0.15 3.66 4.54
CA ALA A 23 0.43 4.55 3.55
C ALA A 23 0.68 3.75 2.27
N TYR A 24 0.58 4.40 1.10
CA TYR A 24 0.82 3.72 -0.17
C TYR A 24 1.59 4.58 -1.16
N ASP A 25 2.20 3.92 -2.13
CA ASP A 25 2.85 4.51 -3.29
C ASP A 25 2.58 3.63 -4.51
N THR A 26 2.47 4.25 -5.68
CA THR A 26 2.33 3.53 -6.94
C THR A 26 3.40 3.94 -7.93
N VAL A 27 3.99 2.93 -8.58
CA VAL A 27 5.05 3.12 -9.57
C VAL A 27 4.61 2.49 -10.87
N LEU A 28 4.68 3.23 -11.98
CA LEU A 28 4.44 2.68 -13.31
C LEU A 28 5.51 1.62 -13.62
N VAL A 29 5.09 0.38 -13.87
CA VAL A 29 6.01 -0.75 -14.11
C VAL A 29 5.90 -1.33 -15.52
N SER A 30 4.74 -1.20 -16.16
CA SER A 30 4.53 -1.55 -17.56
C SER A 30 3.39 -0.74 -18.16
N VAL A 31 3.14 -0.95 -19.46
CA VAL A 31 1.95 -0.43 -20.15
C VAL A 31 0.63 -0.98 -19.58
N ASP A 32 0.70 -2.09 -18.83
CA ASP A 32 -0.46 -2.73 -18.23
C ASP A 32 -0.84 -2.12 -16.87
N GLY A 33 0.00 -1.22 -16.34
CA GLY A 33 -0.32 -0.41 -15.17
C GLY A 33 0.81 -0.29 -14.14
N VAL A 34 0.40 -0.15 -12.89
CA VAL A 34 1.27 0.26 -11.78
C VAL A 34 1.48 -0.86 -10.75
N ALA A 35 2.63 -0.83 -10.09
CA ALA A 35 2.88 -1.57 -8.88
C ALA A 35 2.37 -0.78 -7.67
N LEU A 36 1.76 -1.46 -6.71
CA LEU A 36 1.37 -0.89 -5.43
C LEU A 36 2.36 -1.30 -4.33
N HIS A 37 2.81 -0.34 -3.53
CA HIS A 37 3.47 -0.61 -2.27
C HIS A 37 2.64 -0.08 -1.09
N LEU A 38 2.53 -0.87 -0.02
CA LEU A 38 1.80 -0.51 1.21
C LEU A 38 2.74 -0.55 2.41
N TRP A 39 2.72 0.50 3.24
CA TRP A 39 3.38 0.51 4.55
C TRP A 39 2.38 0.26 5.66
N THR A 40 2.69 -0.66 6.58
CA THR A 40 1.84 -0.93 7.75
C THR A 40 1.90 0.16 8.81
N MET A 41 2.88 1.07 8.74
CA MET A 41 3.17 2.10 9.75
C MET A 41 3.61 1.54 11.12
N GLU A 42 3.71 0.21 11.23
CA GLU A 42 4.13 -0.53 12.42
C GLU A 42 5.54 -1.10 12.22
N ASN A 43 6.41 -0.98 13.23
CA ASN A 43 7.78 -1.53 13.19
C ASN A 43 7.84 -3.03 13.60
N ALA A 44 6.70 -3.72 13.61
CA ALA A 44 6.57 -5.11 14.04
C ALA A 44 6.01 -5.99 12.92
N GLU A 45 6.14 -7.32 13.08
CA GLU A 45 5.53 -8.26 12.15
C GLU A 45 4.00 -8.12 12.16
N PRO A 46 3.33 -8.04 10.99
CA PRO A 46 1.89 -7.88 10.96
C PRO A 46 1.18 -9.11 11.54
N SER A 47 0.11 -8.87 12.30
CA SER A 47 -0.79 -9.94 12.71
C SER A 47 -1.55 -10.50 11.50
N LYS A 48 -2.23 -11.63 11.69
CA LYS A 48 -3.11 -12.19 10.64
C LYS A 48 -4.19 -11.18 10.22
N ASP A 49 -4.77 -10.47 11.18
CA ASP A 49 -5.82 -9.48 10.93
C ASP A 49 -5.26 -8.32 10.09
N THR A 50 -4.04 -7.86 10.40
CA THR A 50 -3.37 -6.83 9.58
C THR A 50 -3.08 -7.32 8.16
N LEU A 51 -2.71 -8.58 7.98
CA LEU A 51 -2.55 -9.16 6.64
C LEU A 51 -3.87 -9.23 5.86
N ASP A 52 -4.99 -9.46 6.55
CA ASP A 52 -6.32 -9.45 5.93
C ASP A 52 -6.74 -8.03 5.53
N GLU A 53 -6.50 -7.04 6.38
CA GLU A 53 -6.73 -5.61 6.05
C GLU A 53 -5.85 -5.13 4.88
N ILE A 54 -4.59 -5.58 4.78
CA ILE A 54 -3.71 -5.29 3.62
C ILE A 54 -4.32 -5.84 2.33
N ARG A 55 -4.92 -7.04 2.38
CA ARG A 55 -5.60 -7.64 1.22
C ARG A 55 -6.84 -6.85 0.82
N GLU A 56 -7.56 -6.31 1.80
CA GLU A 56 -8.71 -5.44 1.54
C GLU A 56 -8.29 -4.11 0.94
N ALA A 57 -7.26 -3.45 1.49
CA ALA A 57 -6.68 -2.24 0.92
C ALA A 57 -6.25 -2.46 -0.53
N TYR A 58 -5.60 -3.59 -0.82
CA TYR A 58 -5.25 -3.98 -2.19
C TYR A 58 -6.48 -4.13 -3.10
N ARG A 59 -7.57 -4.76 -2.64
CA ARG A 59 -8.82 -4.89 -3.41
C ARG A 59 -9.40 -3.52 -3.70
N THR A 60 -9.43 -2.62 -2.72
CA THR A 60 -9.88 -1.23 -2.89
C THR A 60 -9.05 -0.52 -3.94
N MET A 61 -7.72 -0.55 -3.83
CA MET A 61 -6.82 0.11 -4.78
C MET A 61 -6.98 -0.44 -6.21
N ARG A 62 -7.22 -1.74 -6.37
CA ARG A 62 -7.50 -2.34 -7.68
C ARG A 62 -8.76 -1.83 -8.36
N ASN A 63 -9.72 -1.28 -7.60
CA ASN A 63 -10.91 -0.65 -8.19
C ASN A 63 -10.66 0.80 -8.64
N HIS A 64 -9.52 1.39 -8.26
CA HIS A 64 -9.19 2.79 -8.53
C HIS A 64 -7.96 2.98 -9.42
N ARG A 65 -7.18 1.91 -9.66
CA ARG A 65 -5.92 1.92 -10.39
C ARG A 65 -5.71 0.57 -11.07
N ASP A 66 -5.00 0.58 -12.19
CA ASP A 66 -4.57 -0.63 -12.90
C ASP A 66 -3.40 -1.32 -12.18
N ILE A 67 -3.68 -1.97 -11.04
CA ILE A 67 -2.64 -2.61 -10.22
C ILE A 67 -2.22 -3.96 -10.79
N VAL A 68 -0.95 -4.05 -11.22
CA VAL A 68 -0.32 -5.27 -11.73
C VAL A 68 0.09 -6.20 -10.59
N TYR A 69 0.78 -5.67 -9.58
CA TYR A 69 1.15 -6.42 -8.36
C TYR A 69 1.19 -5.52 -7.13
N CYS A 70 1.18 -6.14 -5.95
CA CYS A 70 1.19 -5.45 -4.67
C CYS A 70 2.28 -5.99 -3.75
N THR A 71 2.99 -5.06 -3.10
CA THR A 71 3.96 -5.35 -2.06
C THR A 71 3.61 -4.61 -0.77
N TYR A 72 4.10 -5.11 0.36
CA TYR A 72 4.00 -4.40 1.62
C TYR A 72 5.29 -4.46 2.42
N SER A 73 5.48 -3.47 3.30
CA SER A 73 6.57 -3.46 4.27
C SER A 73 6.10 -2.97 5.64
N THR A 74 6.86 -3.34 6.67
CA THR A 74 6.70 -2.86 8.04
C THR A 74 7.54 -1.60 8.23
N GLY A 75 7.02 -0.64 8.97
CA GLY A 75 7.64 0.66 9.20
C GLY A 75 6.95 1.77 8.43
N ARG A 76 7.66 2.88 8.27
CA ARG A 76 7.13 4.13 7.69
C ARG A 76 7.84 4.48 6.37
N PRO A 77 7.14 5.14 5.43
CA PRO A 77 7.77 5.73 4.24
C PRO A 77 8.70 6.89 4.64
N ALA A 78 9.54 7.34 3.70
CA ALA A 78 10.44 8.49 3.89
C ALA A 78 9.70 9.83 4.12
N GLY A 79 8.42 9.89 3.77
CA GLY A 79 7.55 11.05 3.86
C GLY A 79 6.32 10.87 2.97
N PHE A 80 5.58 11.94 2.73
CA PHE A 80 4.45 11.98 1.78
C PHE A 80 4.72 13.00 0.67
N TRP A 81 4.21 12.74 -0.54
CA TRP A 81 4.33 13.64 -1.69
C TRP A 81 3.42 14.88 -1.57
N ALA A 82 2.20 14.70 -1.06
CA ALA A 82 1.26 15.76 -0.76
C ALA A 82 0.54 15.43 0.55
N ASN A 83 0.24 16.46 1.35
CA ASN A 83 -0.36 16.33 2.68
C ASN A 83 -1.90 16.17 2.61
N ASP A 84 -2.46 15.80 1.46
CA ASP A 84 -3.91 15.70 1.21
C ASP A 84 -4.27 14.30 0.70
N ASP A 85 -4.95 13.57 1.57
CA ASP A 85 -5.32 12.16 1.44
C ASP A 85 -6.38 11.89 0.36
N ILE A 86 -6.28 10.73 -0.30
CA ILE A 86 -7.48 10.05 -0.79
C ILE A 86 -8.15 9.44 0.44
N GLU A 87 -9.18 10.11 0.98
CA GLU A 87 -9.98 9.58 2.09
C GLU A 87 -10.86 8.41 1.59
N CYS A 88 -10.26 7.27 1.27
CA CYS A 88 -10.99 6.07 0.88
C CYS A 88 -11.42 5.33 2.15
N LYS A 89 -12.63 5.65 2.64
CA LYS A 89 -13.24 4.95 3.78
C LYS A 89 -13.46 3.49 3.41
N LEU A 90 -12.68 2.59 4.03
CA LEU A 90 -12.95 1.16 3.97
C LEU A 90 -14.33 0.89 4.59
N PRO A 91 -15.22 0.12 3.94
CA PRO A 91 -16.49 -0.25 4.53
C PRO A 91 -16.23 -1.05 5.82
N ARG A 92 -16.96 -0.67 6.88
CA ARG A 92 -16.94 -1.36 8.19
C ARG A 92 -17.56 -2.74 8.12
#